data_AF-A0A7C6UBE7-F1
#
_entry.id   AF-A0A7C6UBE7-F1
#
_cell.length_a   1.000
_cell.length_b   1.000
_cell.length_c   1.000
_cell.angle_alpha   90.00
_cell.angle_beta   90.00
_cell.angle_gamma   90.00
#
_symmetry.space_group_name_H-M   'P 1'
#
loop_
_entity.id
_entity.type
_entity.pdbx_description
1 polymer ?
#
loop_
_entity_poly.entity_id
_entity_poly.type
_entity_poly.pdbx_seq_one_letter_code
_entity_poly.pdbx_strand_id
1 'polypeptide(L)' 'YGATGFYNPAKTTNQWVRSQPVTTVIGNHIFFKY' A
#
# COMPACT_ATOMS: atom_id res chain seq x y z
N TYR A 1 13.35 -5.50 -7.78
CA TYR A 1 12.45 -5.59 -6.61
C TYR A 1 12.10 -4.16 -6.20
N GLY A 2 10.82 -3.79 -6.17
CA GLY A 2 10.41 -2.43 -5.83
C GLY A 2 8.89 -2.28 -5.85
N ALA A 3 8.38 -1.40 -5.01
CA ALA A 3 6.96 -1.05 -4.94
C ALA A 3 6.60 -0.08 -6.08
N THR A 4 5.41 -0.24 -6.66
CA THR A 4 4.87 0.68 -7.68
C THR A 4 3.83 1.64 -7.11
N GLY A 5 3.41 1.44 -5.87
CA GLY A 5 2.52 2.35 -5.16
C GLY A 5 2.60 2.22 -3.64
N PHE A 6 1.96 3.15 -2.93
CA PHE A 6 1.77 3.08 -1.48
C PHE A 6 0.41 3.67 -1.07
N TYR A 7 -0.09 3.29 0.10
CA TYR A 7 -1.26 3.92 0.72
C TYR A 7 -1.12 4.02 2.24
N ASN A 8 -1.83 4.99 2.83
CA ASN A 8 -1.97 5.10 4.28
C ASN A 8 -3.37 4.61 4.69
N PRO A 9 -3.48 3.53 5.48
CA PRO A 9 -4.78 2.96 5.87
C PRO A 9 -5.63 3.91 6.72
N ALA A 10 -5.02 4.88 7.41
CA ALA A 10 -5.73 5.90 8.20
C ALA A 10 -6.27 7.05 7.34
N LYS A 11 -5.84 7.19 6.09
CA LYS A 11 -6.22 8.28 5.18
C LYS A 11 -7.03 7.83 3.97
N THR A 12 -7.10 6.52 3.71
CA THR A 12 -7.88 5.98 2.60
C THR A 12 -8.64 4.71 2.98
N THR A 13 -9.88 4.66 2.50
CA THR A 13 -10.77 3.50 2.55
C THR A 13 -10.90 2.84 1.17
N ASN A 14 -10.13 3.28 0.16
CA ASN A 14 -10.20 2.72 -1.18
C ASN A 14 -9.89 1.21 -1.14
N GLN A 15 -10.85 0.40 -1.56
CA GLN A 15 -10.75 -1.05 -1.45
C GLN A 15 -9.76 -1.65 -2.45
N TRP A 16 -9.64 -1.07 -3.64
CA TRP A 16 -8.72 -1.56 -4.68
C TRP A 16 -7.26 -1.43 -4.23
N VAL A 17 -6.88 -0.34 -3.58
CA VAL A 17 -5.51 -0.17 -3.09
C VAL A 17 -5.21 -1.10 -1.91
N ARG A 18 -6.22 -1.36 -1.07
CA ARG A 18 -6.15 -2.28 0.08
C ARG A 18 -6.12 -3.76 -0.33
N SER A 19 -6.52 -4.09 -1.56
CA SER A 19 -6.44 -5.46 -2.09
C SER A 19 -5.11 -5.76 -2.78
N GLN A 20 -4.22 -4.77 -2.96
CA GLN A 20 -2.95 -4.99 -3.63
C GLN A 20 -1.97 -5.80 -2.76
N PRO A 21 -1.12 -6.66 -3.37
CA PRO A 21 -0.08 -7.39 -2.65
C PRO A 21 0.91 -6.45 -1.95
N VAL A 22 0.99 -6.54 -0.62
CA VAL A 22 1.91 -5.73 0.18
C VAL A 22 3.35 -6.21 -0.03
N THR A 23 4.24 -5.27 -0.31
CA THR A 23 5.68 -5.51 -0.49
C THR A 23 6.49 -5.15 0.76
N THR A 24 6.19 -4.02 1.40
CA THR A 24 6.82 -3.58 2.64
C THR A 24 5.94 -2.55 3.35
N VAL A 25 6.22 -2.32 4.64
CA VAL A 25 5.58 -1.28 5.44
C VAL A 25 6.68 -0.42 6.05
N ILE A 26 6.61 0.90 5.84
CA ILE A 26 7.55 1.87 6.41
C ILE A 26 6.75 2.97 7.09
N GLY A 27 6.86 3.05 8.42
CA GLY A 27 5.99 3.91 9.23
C GLY A 27 4.52 3.58 9.00
N ASN A 28 3.71 4.59 8.67
CA ASN A 28 2.27 4.44 8.41
C ASN A 28 1.92 4.23 6.92
N HIS A 29 2.92 3.92 6.08
CA HIS A 29 2.74 3.69 4.65
C HIS A 29 2.90 2.22 4.32
N ILE A 30 1.89 1.67 3.65
CA ILE A 30 1.88 0.31 3.12
C ILE A 30 2.25 0.41 1.64
N PHE A 31 3.36 -0.20 1.25
CA PHE A 31 3.86 -0.22 -0.12
C PHE A 31 3.42 -1.50 -0.81
N PHE A 32 2.98 -1.41 -2.06
CA PHE A 32 2.48 -2.54 -2.84
C PHE A 32 3.02 -2.52 -4.27
N LYS A 33 2.83 -3.63 -4.97
CA LYS A 33 3.11 -3.73 -6.40
C LYS A 33 1.89 -4.30 -7.12
N TYR A 34 1.56 -3.70 -8.26
CA TYR A 34 0.55 -4.13 -9.23
C TYR A 34 1.16 -4.22 -10.62
#